data_AF-A0A840Q221-F1
#
_entry.id   AF-A0A840Q221-F1
#
_cell.length_a   1.000
_cell.length_b   1.000
_cell.length_c   1.000
_cell.angle_alpha   90.00
_cell.angle_beta   90.00
_cell.angle_gamma   90.00
#
_symmetry.space_group_name_H-M   'P 1'
#
loop_
_entity.id
_entity.type
_entity.pdbx_description
1 polymer ?
#
loop_
_entity_poly.entity_id
_entity_poly.type
_entity_poly.pdbx_seq_one_letter_code
_entity_poly.pdbx_strand_id
1 'polypeptide(L)' 'MKLWTADPLEAAARLYLEVGFPCTERNSVRQWGHRPDELRYDLELR' A
#
# COMPACT_ATOMS: atom_id res chain seq x y z
N MET A 1 3.79 -12.19 -3.59
CA MET A 1 4.61 -11.18 -2.89
C MET A 1 3.69 -10.13 -2.27
N LYS A 2 4.04 -9.56 -1.11
CA LYS A 2 3.21 -8.58 -0.39
C LYS A 2 4.01 -7.29 -0.17
N LEU A 3 3.39 -6.14 -0.40
CA LEU A 3 3.97 -4.81 -0.24
C LEU A 3 3.05 -3.90 0.56
N TRP A 4 3.64 -2.97 1.31
CA TRP A 4 2.92 -1.98 2.09
C TRP A 4 3.35 -0.56 1.68
N THR A 5 2.42 0.39 1.72
CA THR A 5 2.68 1.83 1.58
C THR A 5 1.90 2.60 2.64
N ALA A 6 2.31 3.83 2.94
CA ALA A 6 1.51 4.77 3.72
C ALA A 6 0.90 5.84 2.78
N ASP A 7 -0.38 6.14 2.93
CA ASP A 7 -1.05 7.28 2.29
C ASP A 7 -0.48 8.59 2.90
N PRO A 8 0.03 9.58 2.12
CA PRO A 8 -0.16 9.81 0.68
C PRO A 8 1.09 9.59 -0.18
N LEU A 9 1.83 8.50 -0.01
CA LEU A 9 2.89 8.11 -0.96
C LEU A 9 2.29 7.57 -2.27
N GLU A 10 1.58 8.44 -3.00
CA GLU A 10 0.96 8.15 -4.29
C GLU A 10 1.96 7.59 -5.32
N ALA A 11 3.22 8.00 -5.25
CA ALA A 11 4.28 7.50 -6.14
C ALA A 11 4.51 6.00 -5.94
N ALA A 12 4.54 5.51 -4.70
CA ALA A 12 4.72 4.09 -4.42
C ALA A 12 3.47 3.28 -4.83
N ALA A 13 2.28 3.81 -4.55
CA ALA A 13 1.02 3.21 -4.94
C ALA A 13 0.92 3.04 -6.47
N ARG A 14 1.29 4.07 -7.24
CA ARG A 14 1.30 4.03 -8.72
C ARG A 14 2.25 2.95 -9.24
N LEU A 15 3.49 2.90 -8.73
CA LEU A 15 4.47 1.89 -9.13
C LEU A 15 3.95 0.47 -8.89
N TYR A 16 3.31 0.21 -7.76
CA TYR A 16 2.79 -1.13 -7.45
C TYR A 16 1.62 -1.52 -8.35
N LEU A 17 0.71 -0.58 -8.61
CA LEU A 17 -0.41 -0.79 -9.53
C LEU A 17 0.05 -1.01 -10.97
N GLU A 18 1.05 -0.26 -11.45
CA GLU A 18 1.63 -0.43 -12.79
C GLU A 18 2.28 -1.80 -12.98
N VAL A 19 2.89 -2.36 -11.93
CA VAL A 19 3.49 -3.70 -11.95
C VAL A 19 2.43 -4.81 -11.76
N GLY A 20 1.18 -4.44 -11.50
CA GLY A 20 0.06 -5.38 -11.40
C GLY A 20 -0.19 -5.93 -9.99
N PHE A 21 0.30 -5.27 -8.95
CA PHE A 21 -0.10 -5.58 -7.57
C PHE A 21 -1.45 -4.88 -7.26
N PRO A 22 -2.60 -5.58 -7.17
CA PRO A 22 -3.83 -4.98 -6.67
C PRO A 22 -3.72 -4.54 -5.21
N CYS A 23 -4.39 -3.43 -4.85
CA CYS A 23 -4.59 -3.03 -3.47
C CYS A 23 -5.66 -3.94 -2.83
N THR A 24 -5.29 -4.67 -1.78
CA THR A 24 -6.18 -5.65 -1.13
C THR A 24 -6.64 -5.24 0.25
N GLU A 25 -5.95 -4.30 0.89
CA GLU A 25 -6.25 -3.89 2.27
C GLU A 25 -5.91 -2.41 2.47
N ARG A 26 -6.71 -1.74 3.29
CA ARG A 26 -6.46 -0.38 3.79
C ARG A 26 -6.68 -0.39 5.30
N ASN A 27 -5.71 0.08 6.06
CA ASN A 27 -5.74 0.08 7.52
C ASN A 27 -5.32 1.43 8.07
N SER A 28 -6.23 2.11 8.78
CA SER A 28 -5.93 3.38 9.44
C SER A 28 -5.12 3.12 10.71
N VAL A 29 -3.85 3.52 10.71
CA VAL A 29 -2.93 3.32 11.84
C VAL A 29 -2.64 4.64 12.54
N ARG A 30 -2.23 4.59 13.81
CA ARG A 30 -1.73 5.77 14.53
C ARG A 30 -0.22 5.65 14.69
N GLN A 31 0.53 6.45 13.94
CA GLN A 31 2.00 6.43 13.93
C GLN A 31 2.55 7.85 13.90
N TRP A 32 3.69 8.07 14.57
CA TRP A 32 4.37 9.38 14.66
C TRP A 32 3.47 10.55 15.06
N GLY A 33 2.44 10.32 15.88
CA GLY A 33 1.47 11.35 16.26
C GLY A 33 0.41 11.68 15.20
N HIS A 34 0.46 11.02 14.05
CA HIS A 34 -0.49 11.14 12.95
C HIS A 34 -1.39 9.91 12.82
N ARG A 35 -2.40 9.99 11.95
CA ARG A 35 -3.27 8.87 11.58
C ARG A 35 -3.21 8.59 10.06
N PRO A 36 -2.10 8.05 9.55
CA PRO A 36 -2.02 7.66 8.15
C PRO A 36 -2.82 6.37 7.88
N ASP A 37 -3.19 6.17 6.61
CA ASP A 37 -3.70 4.89 6.13
C ASP A 37 -2.54 4.07 5.56
N GLU A 38 -2.36 2.85 6.06
CA GLU A 38 -1.48 1.85 5.44
C GLU A 38 -2.26 1.09 4.38
N LEU A 39 -1.69 0.98 3.18
CA LEU A 39 -2.25 0.25 2.05
C LEU A 39 -1.40 -0.99 1.77
N ARG A 40 -2.06 -2.13 1.60
CA ARG A 40 -1.43 -3.40 1.24
C ARG A 40 -1.70 -3.77 -0.21
N TYR A 41 -0.65 -4.21 -0.87
CA TYR A 41 -0.67 -4.65 -2.25
C TYR A 41 -0.10 -6.06 -2.38
N ASP A 42 -0.86 -6.95 -3.02
CA ASP A 42 -0.50 -8.37 -3.13
C ASP A 42 -0.39 -8.77 -4.61
N LEU A 43 0.74 -9.34 -5.01
CA LEU A 43 0.92 -9.95 -6.35
C LEU A 43 1.01 -11.46 -6.20
N GLU A 44 0.14 -12.17 -6.91
CA GLU A 44 0.25 -13.63 -7.05
C GLU A 44 1.25 -13.96 -8.16
N LEU A 45 2.36 -14.60 -7.79
CA LEU A 45 3.33 -15.16 -8.72
C LEU A 45 2.96 -16.62 -8.93
N ARG A 46 2.64 -16.99 -10.17
CA ARG A 46 2.36 -18.38 -10.57
C ARG A 46 3.62 -19.09 -11.02
#